data_AF-A0A925IMF8-F1
#
_entry.id   AF-A0A925IMF8-F1
#
_cell.length_a   1.000
_cell.length_b   1.000
_cell.length_c   1.000
_cell.angle_alpha   90.00
_cell.angle_beta   90.00
_cell.angle_gamma   90.00
#
_symmetry.space_group_name_H-M   'P 1'
#
loop_
_entity.id
_entity.type
_entity.pdbx_description
1 polymer ?
#
loop_
_entity_poly.entity_id
_entity_poly.type
_entity_poly.pdbx_seq_one_letter_code
_entity_poly.pdbx_strand_id
1 'polypeptide(L)'
;MQDADAIREFVKILCDRIKMRRYGETQVVFFGDEPRVQGFSMTQLIETSLISAHFADASRAIYLDVFSCAPYDPEDAAMFLKLVSENIRRTM
;
A
#
# COMPACT_ATOMS: atom_id res chain seq x y z
N MET A 1 -0.76 -8.97 -2.25
CA MET A 1 -1.32 -8.81 -0.90
C MET A 1 -2.82 -8.89 -1.05
N GLN A 2 -3.52 -9.81 -0.36
CA GLN A 2 -4.96 -10.04 -0.54
C GLN A 2 -5.70 -10.03 0.81
N ASP A 3 -5.18 -9.25 1.74
CA ASP A 3 -5.66 -9.16 3.11
C ASP A 3 -5.74 -7.68 3.47
N ALA A 4 -6.94 -7.21 3.80
CA ALA A 4 -7.20 -5.80 4.07
C ALA A 4 -6.43 -5.29 5.30
N ASP A 5 -6.27 -6.13 6.33
CA ASP A 5 -5.58 -5.74 7.56
C ASP A 5 -4.07 -5.71 7.36
N ALA A 6 -3.53 -6.67 6.59
CA ALA A 6 -2.13 -6.62 6.17
C ALA A 6 -1.83 -5.36 5.34
N ILE A 7 -2.76 -4.93 4.47
CA ILE A 7 -2.64 -3.69 3.69
C ILE A 7 -2.64 -2.46 4.61
N ARG A 8 -3.54 -2.40 5.60
CA ARG A 8 -3.58 -1.30 6.59
C ARG A 8 -2.28 -1.20 7.37
N GLU A 9 -1.76 -2.34 7.85
CA GLU A 9 -0.51 -2.37 8.62
C GLU A 9 0.70 -1.99 7.74
N PHE A 10 0.76 -2.49 6.50
CA PHE A 10 1.80 -2.09 5.55
C PHE A 10 1.86 -0.57 5.36
N VAL A 11 0.71 0.08 5.14
CA VAL A 11 0.62 1.53 4.90
C VAL A 11 1.01 2.32 6.14
N LYS A 12 0.58 1.87 7.33
CA LYS A 12 0.98 2.47 8.60
C LYS A 12 2.50 2.48 8.76
N ILE A 13 3.15 1.33 8.55
CA ILE A 13 4.62 1.22 8.64
C ILE A 13 5.29 2.09 7.57
N LEU A 14 4.76 2.12 6.34
CA LEU A 14 5.29 2.97 5.27
C LEU A 14 5.26 4.45 5.68
N CYS A 15 4.13 4.94 6.21
CA CYS A 15 4.02 6.31 6.71
C CYS A 15 5.05 6.62 7.79
N ASP A 16 5.26 5.70 8.74
CA ASP A 16 6.24 5.87 9.82
C ASP A 16 7.68 5.94 9.26
N ARG A 17 8.01 5.11 8.25
CA ARG A 17 9.33 5.13 7.58
C ARG A 17 9.61 6.42 6.84
N ILE A 18 8.64 6.93 6.07
CA ILE A 18 8.77 8.20 5.35
C ILE A 18 8.54 9.42 6.26
N LYS A 19 8.33 9.19 7.57
CA LYS A 19 8.11 10.22 8.60
C LYS A 19 6.95 11.16 8.28
N MET A 20 5.91 10.64 7.62
CA MET A 20 4.71 11.41 7.29
C MET A 20 3.57 11.13 8.26
N ARG A 21 2.88 12.20 8.66
CA ARG A 21 1.72 12.10 9.55
C ARG A 21 0.50 11.64 8.75
N ARG A 22 -0.12 10.55 9.17
CA ARG A 22 -1.40 10.07 8.64
C ARG A 22 -2.55 11.01 9.02
N TYR A 23 -3.48 11.21 8.09
CA TYR A 23 -4.71 11.94 8.30
C TYR A 23 -5.91 11.02 8.06
N GLY A 24 -6.71 10.79 9.11
CA GLY A 24 -7.84 9.86 9.06
C GLY A 24 -7.44 8.39 8.91
N GLU A 25 -8.46 7.55 8.84
CA GLU A 25 -8.32 6.10 8.68
C GLU A 25 -7.87 5.72 7.26
N THR A 26 -7.05 4.68 7.15
CA THR A 26 -6.72 4.08 5.85
C THR A 26 -7.98 3.44 5.26
N GLN A 27 -8.39 3.91 4.09
CA GLN A 27 -9.48 3.29 3.36
C GLN A 27 -8.93 2.12 2.55
N VAL A 28 -9.53 0.94 2.72
CA VAL A 28 -9.18 -0.28 1.97
C VAL A 28 -10.48 -0.89 1.48
N VAL A 29 -10.60 -1.05 0.16
CA VAL A 29 -11.82 -1.51 -0.51
C VAL A 29 -11.45 -2.60 -1.49
N PHE A 30 -12.12 -3.74 -1.40
CA PHE A 30 -12.07 -4.76 -2.45
C PHE A 30 -13.12 -4.42 -3.51
N PHE A 31 -12.71 -4.30 -4.77
CA PHE A 31 -13.64 -4.06 -5.87
C PHE A 31 -13.09 -4.51 -7.22
N GLY A 32 -13.95 -4.43 -8.24
CA GLY A 32 -13.68 -4.83 -9.62
C GLY A 32 -14.59 -5.99 -10.03
N ASP A 33 -15.35 -5.79 -11.10
CA ASP A 33 -16.33 -6.78 -11.56
C ASP A 33 -15.72 -7.86 -12.46
N GLU A 34 -14.51 -7.62 -12.97
CA GLU A 34 -13.77 -8.56 -13.82
C GLU A 34 -12.63 -9.22 -13.04
N PRO A 35 -12.52 -10.57 -13.03
CA PRO A 35 -11.47 -11.29 -12.31
C PRO A 35 -10.03 -10.88 -12.65
N ARG A 36 -9.81 -10.29 -13.82
CA ARG A 36 -8.49 -9.82 -14.27
C ARG A 36 -8.05 -8.52 -13.61
N VAL A 37 -8.99 -7.68 -13.18
CA VAL A 37 -8.71 -6.35 -12.60
C VAL A 37 -9.24 -6.18 -11.17
N GLN A 38 -9.92 -7.20 -10.63
CA GLN A 38 -10.34 -7.19 -9.23
C GLN A 38 -9.14 -7.21 -8.27
N GLY A 39 -9.36 -6.62 -7.10
CA GLY A 39 -8.39 -6.63 -6.03
C GLY A 39 -8.73 -5.61 -4.97
N PHE A 40 -7.82 -5.44 -4.02
CA PHE A 40 -7.91 -4.34 -3.07
C PHE A 40 -7.34 -3.06 -3.68
N SER A 41 -7.99 -1.93 -3.48
CA SER A 41 -7.30 -0.64 -3.51
C SER A 41 -7.32 0.02 -2.15
N MET A 42 -6.30 0.82 -1.91
CA MET A 42 -6.17 1.57 -0.67
C MET A 42 -5.86 3.05 -0.95
N THR A 43 -6.35 3.91 -0.05
CA THR A 43 -5.95 5.31 0.03
C THR A 43 -5.65 5.69 1.48
N GLN A 44 -4.56 6.44 1.68
CA GLN A 44 -4.21 7.05 2.95
C GLN A 44 -3.83 8.50 2.69
N LEU A 45 -4.66 9.42 3.19
CA LEU A 45 -4.27 10.83 3.26
C LEU A 45 -3.13 10.98 4.27
N ILE A 46 -2.11 11.71 3.89
CA ILE A 46 -1.03 12.14 4.78
C ILE A 46 -1.01 13.67 4.78
N GLU A 47 -0.32 14.28 5.73
CA GLU A 47 -0.30 15.74 5.85
C GLU A 47 0.07 16.41 4.52
N THR A 48 -0.89 17.15 3.93
CA THR A 48 -0.77 17.83 2.62
C THR A 48 -0.50 16.93 1.40
N SER A 49 -0.66 15.61 1.48
CA SER A 49 -0.38 14.69 0.35
C SER A 49 -1.19 13.37 0.41
N LEU A 50 -0.81 12.34 -0.37
CA LEU A 50 -1.58 11.10 -0.53
C LEU A 50 -0.69 9.88 -0.81
N ILE A 51 -0.99 8.75 -0.17
CA ILE A 51 -0.52 7.43 -0.60
C ILE A 51 -1.70 6.63 -1.14
N SER A 52 -1.52 5.99 -2.29
CA SER A 52 -2.54 5.12 -2.87
C SER A 52 -1.93 3.86 -3.47
N ALA A 53 -2.67 2.76 -3.46
CA ALA A 53 -2.21 1.54 -4.12
C ALA A 53 -3.36 0.67 -4.61
N HIS A 54 -3.06 -0.16 -5.62
CA HIS A 54 -3.92 -1.26 -6.07
C HIS A 54 -3.15 -2.58 -6.01
N PHE A 55 -3.76 -3.60 -5.41
CA PHE A 55 -3.23 -4.94 -5.22
C PHE A 55 -4.05 -5.91 -6.08
N ALA A 56 -3.55 -6.15 -7.31
CA ALA A 56 -4.26 -6.96 -8.30
C ALA A 56 -4.18 -8.46 -7.95
N ASP A 57 -5.33 -9.12 -7.88
CA ASP A 57 -5.41 -10.54 -7.48
C ASP A 57 -4.79 -11.47 -8.51
N ALA A 58 -5.14 -11.28 -9.78
CA ALA A 58 -4.76 -12.18 -10.86
C ALA A 58 -3.26 -12.14 -11.16
N SER A 59 -2.69 -10.95 -11.29
CA SER A 59 -1.27 -10.76 -11.62
C SER A 59 -0.36 -10.81 -10.39
N ARG A 60 -0.94 -10.70 -9.19
CA ARG A 60 -0.20 -10.49 -7.93
C ARG A 60 0.66 -9.22 -7.93
N ALA A 61 0.42 -8.31 -8.88
CA ALA A 61 1.10 -7.04 -8.97
C ALA A 61 0.59 -6.06 -7.91
N ILE A 62 1.47 -5.16 -7.49
CA ILE A 62 1.13 -4.04 -6.61
C ILE A 62 1.54 -2.77 -7.34
N TYR A 63 0.57 -1.89 -7.53
CA TYR A 63 0.76 -0.56 -8.09
C TYR A 63 0.67 0.42 -6.92
N LEU A 64 1.79 1.04 -6.55
CA LEU A 64 1.90 1.93 -5.39
C LEU A 64 2.31 3.33 -5.87
N ASP A 65 1.58 4.33 -5.39
CA ASP A 65 1.90 5.74 -5.55
C ASP A 65 2.13 6.36 -4.16
N VAL A 66 3.29 6.99 -3.98
CA VAL A 66 3.67 7.71 -2.76
C VAL A 66 3.89 9.16 -3.12
N PHE A 67 2.79 9.92 -3.14
CA PHE A 67 2.85 11.35 -3.36
C PHE A 67 3.01 12.06 -2.01
N SER A 68 4.21 12.61 -1.76
CA SER A 68 4.59 13.23 -0.48
C SER A 68 5.32 14.55 -0.69
N CYS A 69 5.01 15.55 0.13
CA CYS A 69 5.77 16.79 0.20
C CYS A 69 7.06 16.66 1.02
N ALA A 70 7.18 15.65 1.89
CA ALA A 70 8.42 15.38 2.62
C ALA A 70 9.43 14.60 1.77
N PRO A 71 10.74 14.91 1.85
CA PRO A 71 11.77 14.12 1.17
C PRO A 71 11.86 12.72 1.78
N TYR A 72 11.88 11.72 0.92
CA TYR A 72 12.10 10.32 1.28
C TYR A 72 12.94 9.64 0.19
N ASP A 73 13.55 8.52 0.54
CA ASP A 73 14.26 7.68 -0.44
C ASP A 73 13.24 6.76 -1.15
N PRO A 74 12.97 6.96 -2.45
CA PRO A 74 12.03 6.12 -3.18
C PRO A 74 12.51 4.67 -3.29
N GLU A 75 13.82 4.40 -3.25
CA GLU A 75 14.35 3.04 -3.28
C GLU A 75 14.05 2.30 -1.97
N ASP A 76 14.17 2.97 -0.80
CA ASP A 76 13.79 2.37 0.49
C ASP A 76 12.30 2.01 0.51
N ALA A 77 11.43 2.89 0.03
CA ALA A 77 9.99 2.62 -0.06
C ALA A 77 9.68 1.41 -0.97
N ALA A 78 10.34 1.34 -2.13
CA ALA A 78 10.19 0.23 -3.07
C ALA A 78 10.72 -1.10 -2.51
N MET A 79 11.88 -1.08 -1.84
CA MET A 79 12.44 -2.26 -1.18
C MET A 79 11.56 -2.76 -0.04
N PHE A 80 11.04 -1.84 0.78
CA PHE A 80 10.12 -2.19 1.86
C PHE A 80 8.87 -2.89 1.32
N LEU A 81 8.27 -2.38 0.24
CA LEU A 81 7.13 -3.03 -0.42
C LEU A 81 7.48 -4.46 -0.87
N LYS A 82 8.65 -4.67 -1.48
CA LYS A 82 9.09 -6.01 -1.90
C LYS A 82 9.19 -6.97 -0.70
N LEU A 83 9.89 -6.57 0.35
CA LEU A 83 10.08 -7.37 1.56
C LEU A 83 8.75 -7.79 2.20
N VAL A 84 7.82 -6.84 2.36
CA VAL A 84 6.50 -7.14 2.94
C VAL A 84 5.71 -8.08 2.04
N SER A 85 5.75 -7.88 0.72
CA SER A 85 5.06 -8.75 -0.23
C SER A 85 5.59 -10.20 -0.25
N GLU A 86 6.87 -10.39 0.06
CA GLU A 86 7.52 -11.71 0.13
C GLU A 86 7.29 -12.39 1.47
N ASN A 87 7.34 -11.65 2.57
CA ASN A 87 7.07 -12.19 3.89
C ASN A 87 5.63 -12.67 4.03
N ILE A 88 4.64 -11.90 3.54
CA ILE A 88 3.24 -12.32 3.54
C ILE A 88 3.04 -13.62 2.73
N ARG A 89 3.80 -13.79 1.63
CA ARG A 89 3.77 -15.04 0.83
C ARG A 89 4.36 -16.25 1.54
N ARG A 90 5.20 -16.07 2.57
CA ARG A 90 5.82 -17.17 3.33
C ARG A 90 5.00 -17.61 4.55
N THR A 91 4.10 -16.76 5.02
CA THR A 91 3.26 -17.00 6.21
C THR A 91 1.85 -17.49 5.88
N MET A 92 1.50 -17.59 4.58
CA MET A 92 0.27 -18.19 4.05
C MET A 92 0.60 -19.50 3.36
#